data_AF-A0AAD9FWI0-F1
#
_entry.id   AF-A0AAD9FWI0-F1
#
_cell.length_a   1.000
_cell.length_b   1.000
_cell.length_c   1.000
_cell.angle_alpha   90.00
_cell.angle_beta   90.00
_cell.angle_gamma   90.00
#
_symmetry.space_group_name_H-M   'P 1'
#
loop_
_entity.id
_entity.type
_entity.pdbx_description
1 polymer ?
#
loop_
_entity_poly.entity_id
_entity_poly.type
_entity_poly.pdbx_seq_one_letter_code
_entity_poly.pdbx_strand_id
1 'polypeptide(L)'
;MGRNGFLGSFQGFDAFGKTMEDVKIKTRTGALLTLISFSIILSAMLIEFIDYRRIHIEPSIMVDRSRGEKLVIEMDISFPRVPCYLLSLDVMDISGEHQTDLEHDITKTRLSKDGRVLEVTKSGQLKGEAERANMNRDPNYCGSCYGASPPESGCCNTCEEVRQAYVRKGWSFTDPNGIEQCVDEGWVEKMQEQNTEGCRIEGRVKVNKVIGNLHFSPGRSFQNNAMQIQEIVPYLRDNNHHDFGHIINKFRFGADIPQAQEAALLPREMATRRRLGIKDPLQNVAVHTEESDYMFQYFLKVVSTSFVYLSGETISSHQYSVTQYERDLRFGNAPGRDGHGHMTSHGVNGVPGVFFNYEISPMKIIHTETRQSFAHFLTSSCAIIGGVLTVAGLVDSIIFNGSKRLQGREPGFNGPSGKMM
;
A
#
# COMPACT_ATOMS: atom_id res chain seq x y z
N MET A 1 -22.26 59.31 -29.58
CA MET A 1 -22.20 59.39 -28.10
C MET A 1 -21.32 58.26 -27.59
N GLY A 2 -20.32 58.55 -26.75
CA GLY A 2 -19.51 57.54 -26.04
C GLY A 2 -18.11 57.21 -26.62
N ARG A 3 -17.31 58.22 -27.00
CA ARG A 3 -15.84 58.09 -27.10
C ARG A 3 -15.26 58.12 -25.68
N ASN A 4 -14.41 57.15 -25.36
CA ASN A 4 -13.41 57.07 -24.28
C ASN A 4 -13.59 55.86 -23.36
N GLY A 5 -13.04 54.73 -23.82
CA GLY A 5 -12.68 53.60 -22.98
C GLY A 5 -11.26 53.15 -23.36
N PHE A 6 -10.51 52.62 -22.39
CA PHE A 6 -9.09 52.25 -22.39
C PHE A 6 -8.61 51.33 -23.56
N LEU A 7 -9.52 50.94 -24.46
CA LEU A 7 -9.30 50.12 -25.65
C LEU A 7 -9.14 50.91 -26.96
N GLY A 8 -9.21 52.25 -26.92
CA GLY A 8 -9.10 53.11 -28.11
C GLY A 8 -7.71 53.18 -28.77
N SER A 9 -6.67 52.59 -28.15
CA SER A 9 -5.29 52.67 -28.65
C SER A 9 -4.83 51.46 -29.47
N PHE A 10 -5.66 50.44 -29.67
CA PHE A 10 -5.31 49.27 -30.49
C PHE A 10 -5.82 49.34 -31.94
N GLN A 11 -6.28 50.51 -32.38
CA GLN A 11 -6.86 50.71 -33.72
C GLN A 11 -5.82 50.78 -34.86
N GLY A 12 -4.55 50.39 -34.59
CA GLY A 12 -3.43 50.45 -35.55
C GLY A 12 -2.72 49.12 -35.83
N PHE A 13 -3.13 48.01 -35.21
CA PHE A 13 -2.59 46.68 -35.50
C PHE A 13 -3.58 45.84 -36.33
N ASP A 14 -3.93 46.34 -37.52
CA ASP A 14 -4.68 45.58 -38.51
C ASP A 14 -3.72 45.31 -39.68
N ALA A 15 -3.02 44.16 -39.64
CA ALA A 15 -2.00 43.78 -40.61
C ALA A 15 -2.57 43.40 -41.99
N PHE A 16 -3.90 43.43 -42.14
CA PHE A 16 -4.60 43.14 -43.39
C PHE A 16 -5.48 44.33 -43.77
N GLY A 17 -5.28 44.88 -44.97
CA GLY A 17 -6.09 45.98 -45.49
C GLY A 17 -7.57 45.60 -45.53
N LYS A 18 -8.44 46.42 -44.92
CA LYS A 18 -9.89 46.21 -44.94
C LYS A 18 -10.37 46.22 -46.40
N THR A 19 -10.95 45.10 -46.84
CA THR A 19 -11.59 45.02 -48.16
C THR A 19 -12.81 45.93 -48.20
N MET A 20 -13.02 46.61 -49.34
CA MET A 20 -14.14 47.52 -49.58
C MET A 20 -15.47 46.81 -49.28
N GLU A 21 -16.38 47.46 -48.55
CA GLU A 21 -17.63 46.85 -48.06
C GLU A 21 -18.53 46.33 -49.20
N ASP A 22 -18.38 46.87 -50.41
CA ASP A 22 -19.17 46.54 -51.60
C ASP A 22 -18.86 45.15 -52.21
N VAL A 23 -17.78 44.48 -51.80
CA VAL A 23 -17.43 43.12 -52.26
C VAL A 23 -17.87 42.04 -51.25
N LYS A 24 -18.36 42.43 -50.06
CA LYS A 24 -18.82 41.48 -49.03
C LYS A 24 -20.28 41.08 -49.25
N ILE A 25 -20.50 39.93 -49.87
CA ILE A 25 -21.83 39.30 -49.92
C ILE A 25 -22.16 38.74 -48.53
N LYS A 26 -23.07 39.39 -47.80
CA LYS A 26 -23.53 38.95 -46.48
C LYS A 26 -24.57 37.83 -46.63
N THR A 27 -24.17 36.59 -46.36
CA THR A 27 -25.08 35.42 -46.37
C THR A 27 -25.55 35.08 -44.95
N ARG A 28 -26.84 34.75 -44.78
CA ARG A 28 -27.38 34.27 -43.48
C ARG A 28 -26.70 32.98 -43.01
N THR A 29 -26.30 32.13 -43.95
CA THR A 29 -25.54 30.90 -43.68
C THR A 29 -24.14 31.20 -43.15
N GLY A 30 -23.43 32.19 -43.71
CA GLY A 30 -22.12 32.61 -43.22
C GLY A 30 -22.16 33.19 -41.80
N ALA A 31 -23.23 33.93 -41.46
CA ALA A 31 -23.45 34.42 -40.09
C ALA A 31 -23.67 33.28 -39.08
N LEU A 32 -24.42 32.24 -39.45
CA LEU A 32 -24.61 31.06 -38.60
C LEU A 32 -23.29 30.28 -38.43
N LEU A 33 -22.54 30.11 -39.52
CA LEU A 33 -21.29 29.34 -39.55
C LEU A 33 -20.19 30.02 -38.73
N THR A 34 -20.11 31.35 -38.75
CA THR A 34 -19.20 32.13 -37.90
C THR A 34 -19.55 32.04 -36.41
N LEU A 35 -20.84 32.05 -36.04
CA LEU A 35 -21.27 31.83 -34.65
C LEU A 35 -20.91 30.42 -34.15
N ILE A 36 -21.12 29.40 -34.97
CA ILE A 36 -20.74 28.02 -34.64
C ILE A 36 -19.22 27.90 -34.50
N SER A 37 -18.47 28.46 -35.46
CA SER A 37 -17.00 28.45 -35.44
C SER A 37 -16.44 29.16 -34.21
N PHE A 38 -17.02 30.31 -33.84
CA PHE A 38 -16.64 31.02 -32.62
C PHE A 38 -16.92 30.19 -31.36
N SER A 39 -18.07 29.52 -31.28
CA SER A 39 -18.42 28.62 -30.16
C SER A 39 -17.45 27.44 -30.04
N ILE A 40 -17.06 26.84 -31.18
CA ILE A 40 -16.08 25.74 -31.22
C ILE A 40 -14.70 26.24 -30.78
N ILE A 41 -14.23 27.38 -31.29
CA ILE A 41 -12.94 27.97 -30.89
C ILE A 41 -12.95 28.26 -29.39
N LEU A 42 -14.00 28.88 -28.87
CA LEU A 42 -14.11 29.22 -27.45
C LEU A 42 -14.08 27.96 -26.57
N SER A 43 -14.86 26.93 -26.91
CA SER A 43 -14.89 25.68 -26.15
C SER A 43 -13.57 24.92 -26.21
N ALA A 44 -12.95 24.81 -27.39
CA ALA A 44 -11.64 24.16 -27.56
C ALA A 44 -10.53 24.92 -26.83
N MET A 45 -10.52 26.26 -26.88
CA MET A 45 -9.57 27.09 -26.13
C MET A 45 -9.75 26.94 -24.62
N LEU A 46 -10.99 26.82 -24.12
CA LEU A 46 -11.24 26.56 -22.71
C LEU A 46 -10.74 25.17 -22.29
N ILE A 47 -10.95 24.15 -23.12
CA ILE A 47 -10.45 22.80 -22.85
C ILE A 47 -8.92 22.78 -22.84
N GLU A 48 -8.28 23.39 -23.85
CA GLU A 48 -6.83 23.51 -23.94
C GLU A 48 -6.25 24.27 -22.73
N PHE A 49 -6.93 25.33 -22.28
CA PHE A 49 -6.53 26.07 -21.08
C PHE A 49 -6.66 25.23 -19.80
N ILE A 50 -7.75 24.45 -19.67
CA ILE A 50 -7.93 23.53 -18.54
C ILE A 50 -6.83 22.46 -18.55
N ASP A 51 -6.51 21.90 -19.71
CA ASP A 51 -5.46 20.87 -19.85
C ASP A 51 -4.06 21.44 -19.57
N TYR A 52 -3.74 22.63 -20.08
CA TYR A 52 -2.51 23.36 -19.76
C TYR A 52 -2.36 23.65 -18.24
N ARG A 53 -3.47 23.83 -17.54
CA ARG A 53 -3.50 24.01 -16.08
C ARG A 53 -3.47 22.70 -15.30
N ARG A 54 -3.73 21.56 -15.95
CA ARG A 54 -3.76 20.24 -15.33
C ARG A 54 -2.35 19.71 -15.09
N ILE A 55 -2.20 18.98 -13.99
CA ILE A 55 -0.97 18.25 -13.66
C ILE A 55 -1.19 16.80 -14.08
N HIS A 56 -0.34 16.33 -15.00
CA HIS A 56 -0.31 14.97 -15.50
C HIS A 56 0.72 14.16 -14.70
N ILE A 57 0.48 12.86 -14.53
CA ILE A 57 1.41 11.95 -13.84
C ILE A 57 1.83 10.89 -14.86
N GLU A 58 3.09 10.91 -15.25
CA GLU A 58 3.64 9.98 -16.23
C GLU A 58 4.46 8.89 -15.51
N PRO A 59 4.04 7.61 -15.59
CA PRO A 59 4.80 6.49 -15.05
C PRO A 59 5.95 6.11 -15.99
N SER A 60 7.13 5.91 -15.43
CA SER A 60 8.28 5.32 -16.11
C SER A 60 8.84 4.16 -15.29
N ILE A 61 9.40 3.16 -15.96
CA ILE A 61 10.00 1.99 -15.31
C ILE A 61 11.51 2.07 -15.52
N MET A 62 12.26 1.99 -14.43
CA MET A 62 13.72 2.00 -14.43
C MET A 62 14.26 0.83 -13.60
N VAL A 63 15.55 0.55 -13.75
CA VAL A 63 16.23 -0.43 -12.89
C VAL A 63 16.50 0.22 -11.53
N ASP A 64 16.16 -0.47 -10.46
CA ASP A 64 16.49 -0.02 -9.10
C ASP A 64 18.00 -0.15 -8.86
N ARG A 65 18.68 0.98 -8.65
CA ARG A 65 20.13 1.05 -8.39
C ARG A 65 20.46 1.31 -6.91
N SER A 66 19.45 1.33 -6.06
CA SER A 66 19.64 1.51 -4.61
C SER A 66 20.52 0.41 -4.02
N ARG A 67 21.37 0.77 -3.05
CA ARG A 67 22.24 -0.15 -2.33
C ARG A 67 22.20 0.18 -0.84
N GLY A 68 22.03 -0.83 0.00
CA GLY A 68 22.02 -0.65 1.46
C GLY A 68 20.84 0.18 1.98
N GLU A 69 19.77 0.34 1.20
CA GLU A 69 18.53 0.95 1.69
C GLU A 69 17.83 -0.01 2.66
N LYS A 70 17.15 0.56 3.65
CA LYS A 70 16.23 -0.17 4.51
C LYS A 70 14.80 -0.05 4.01
N LEU A 71 14.01 -1.06 4.34
CA LEU A 71 12.60 -1.17 4.03
C LEU A 71 11.82 -1.20 5.34
N VAL A 72 10.68 -0.51 5.40
CA VAL A 72 9.85 -0.49 6.61
C VAL A 72 8.61 -1.33 6.37
N ILE A 73 8.41 -2.40 7.12
CA ILE A 73 7.19 -3.21 7.10
C ILE A 73 6.26 -2.64 8.16
N GLU A 74 5.10 -2.13 7.75
CA GLU A 74 4.04 -1.68 8.65
C GLU A 74 2.93 -2.73 8.67
N MET A 75 2.60 -3.22 9.85
CA MET A 75 1.64 -4.30 10.00
C MET A 75 0.66 -4.04 11.14
N ASP A 76 -0.55 -4.55 10.96
CA ASP A 76 -1.62 -4.65 11.95
C ASP A 76 -2.37 -5.95 11.66
N ILE A 77 -2.13 -6.97 12.48
CA ILE A 77 -2.63 -8.33 12.27
C ILE A 77 -3.25 -8.82 13.59
N SER A 78 -4.48 -9.32 13.51
CA SER A 78 -5.20 -9.91 14.63
C SER A 78 -5.24 -11.43 14.50
N PHE A 79 -4.88 -12.14 15.56
CA PHE A 79 -4.92 -13.59 15.73
C PHE A 79 -5.97 -13.93 16.80
N PRO A 80 -7.22 -14.26 16.45
CA PRO A 80 -8.30 -14.42 17.43
C PRO A 80 -8.14 -15.58 18.42
N ARG A 81 -7.32 -16.58 18.09
CA ARG A 81 -7.16 -17.83 18.87
C ARG A 81 -5.71 -18.13 19.26
N VAL A 82 -4.85 -17.11 19.17
CA VAL A 82 -3.45 -17.19 19.63
C VAL A 82 -3.21 -16.13 20.71
N PRO A 83 -2.91 -16.54 21.96
CA PRO A 83 -2.60 -15.60 23.04
C PRO A 83 -1.32 -14.79 22.77
N CYS A 84 -1.27 -13.54 23.26
CA CYS A 84 -0.12 -12.66 23.01
C CYS A 84 1.20 -13.15 23.61
N TYR A 85 1.16 -13.87 24.73
CA TYR A 85 2.36 -14.41 25.37
C TYR A 85 3.00 -15.54 24.54
N LEU A 86 2.21 -16.23 23.72
CA LEU A 86 2.66 -17.35 22.89
C LEU A 86 3.12 -16.90 21.51
N LEU A 87 2.61 -15.78 21.01
CA LEU A 87 2.88 -15.30 19.67
C LEU A 87 4.24 -14.59 19.59
N SER A 88 5.20 -15.15 18.84
CA SER A 88 6.46 -14.49 18.48
C SER A 88 6.38 -13.87 17.09
N LEU A 89 7.17 -12.81 16.88
CA LEU A 89 7.41 -12.18 15.59
C LEU A 89 8.91 -12.19 15.34
N ASP A 90 9.31 -12.85 14.27
CA ASP A 90 10.71 -12.97 13.88
C ASP A 90 10.91 -12.52 12.43
N VAL A 91 12.06 -11.92 12.18
CA VAL A 91 12.49 -11.54 10.84
C VAL A 91 13.85 -12.16 10.55
N MET A 92 13.97 -12.74 9.36
CA MET A 92 15.20 -13.31 8.84
C MET A 92 15.42 -12.81 7.41
N ASP A 93 16.64 -12.39 7.09
CA ASP A 93 17.00 -12.06 5.72
C ASP A 93 18.08 -13.00 5.14
N ILE A 94 18.27 -12.95 3.82
CA ILE A 94 19.28 -13.79 3.16
C ILE A 94 20.72 -13.45 3.53
N SER A 95 20.96 -12.29 4.16
CA SER A 95 22.30 -11.93 4.67
C SER A 95 22.63 -12.64 5.97
N GLY A 96 21.66 -13.37 6.54
CA GLY A 96 21.77 -14.00 7.85
C GLY A 96 21.59 -13.00 8.99
N GLU A 97 21.02 -11.81 8.74
CA GLU A 97 20.55 -10.95 9.81
C GLU A 97 19.23 -11.52 10.34
N HIS A 98 19.21 -11.81 11.63
CA HIS A 98 18.03 -12.26 12.34
C HIS A 98 17.68 -11.22 13.39
N GLN A 99 16.43 -10.77 13.37
CA GLN A 99 15.85 -9.95 14.42
C GLN A 99 14.73 -10.76 15.07
N THR A 100 15.02 -11.28 16.26
CA THR A 100 14.09 -12.12 17.05
C THR A 100 13.36 -11.26 18.08
N ASP A 101 12.07 -11.54 18.28
CA ASP A 101 11.25 -10.94 19.35
C ASP A 101 11.37 -9.42 19.43
N LEU A 102 10.98 -8.75 18.34
CA LEU A 102 11.04 -7.30 18.17
C LEU A 102 10.15 -6.58 19.18
N GLU A 103 10.65 -6.29 20.39
CA GLU A 103 9.86 -5.67 21.46
C GLU A 103 9.72 -4.14 21.31
N HIS A 104 10.68 -3.42 20.73
CA HIS A 104 10.74 -1.95 20.87
C HIS A 104 9.79 -1.16 19.96
N ASP A 105 9.42 -1.69 18.79
CA ASP A 105 8.58 -1.01 17.78
C ASP A 105 7.25 -1.74 17.49
N ILE A 106 6.91 -2.73 18.31
CA ILE A 106 5.73 -3.58 18.18
C ILE A 106 4.87 -3.49 19.44
N THR A 107 3.57 -3.35 19.26
CA THR A 107 2.57 -3.35 20.33
C THR A 107 1.71 -4.60 20.20
N LYS A 108 1.59 -5.37 21.29
CA LYS A 108 0.74 -6.57 21.37
C LYS A 108 -0.46 -6.26 22.24
N THR A 109 -1.65 -6.31 21.67
CA THR A 109 -2.91 -6.01 22.37
C THR A 109 -3.70 -7.29 22.57
N ARG A 110 -4.08 -7.57 23.82
CA ARG A 110 -4.88 -8.76 24.17
C ARG A 110 -6.30 -8.60 23.64
N LEU A 111 -6.79 -9.65 23.00
CA LEU A 111 -8.15 -9.73 22.47
C LEU A 111 -8.96 -10.76 23.25
N SER A 112 -10.18 -10.43 23.61
CA SER A 112 -11.15 -11.41 24.08
C SER A 112 -11.50 -12.38 22.95
N LYS A 113 -12.11 -13.52 23.31
CA LYS A 113 -12.67 -14.50 22.37
C LYS A 113 -13.60 -13.88 21.32
N ASP A 114 -14.31 -12.81 21.69
CA ASP A 114 -15.22 -12.07 20.78
C ASP A 114 -14.50 -10.99 19.93
N GLY A 115 -13.17 -10.91 19.99
CA GLY A 115 -12.37 -9.91 19.27
C GLY A 115 -12.36 -8.51 19.89
N ARG A 116 -12.89 -8.36 21.12
CA ARG A 116 -12.83 -7.08 21.86
C ARG A 116 -11.45 -6.87 22.46
N VAL A 117 -10.95 -5.64 22.42
CA VAL A 117 -9.69 -5.27 23.08
C VAL A 117 -9.89 -5.30 24.60
N LEU A 118 -9.12 -6.13 25.29
CA LEU A 118 -9.15 -6.24 26.75
C LEU A 118 -8.10 -5.32 27.40
N GLU A 119 -6.90 -5.31 26.86
CA GLU A 119 -5.76 -4.58 27.41
C GLU A 119 -4.73 -4.28 26.31
N VAL A 120 -4.26 -3.04 26.25
CA VAL A 120 -3.19 -2.62 25.33
C VAL A 120 -1.86 -2.73 26.08
N THR A 121 -1.13 -3.83 25.86
CA THR A 121 0.21 -3.99 26.41
C THR A 121 1.22 -3.44 25.41
N LYS A 122 1.81 -2.27 25.68
CA LYS A 122 3.05 -1.92 24.96
C LYS A 122 4.13 -2.91 25.37
N SER A 123 4.85 -3.51 24.42
CA SER A 123 6.00 -4.36 24.74
C SER A 123 6.93 -3.60 25.71
N GLY A 124 7.05 -4.12 26.93
CA GLY A 124 7.67 -3.44 28.07
C GLY A 124 6.76 -3.16 29.27
N GLN A 125 5.42 -3.17 29.14
CA GLN A 125 4.50 -2.98 30.27
C GLN A 125 4.25 -4.24 31.11
N LEU A 126 4.58 -5.43 30.62
CA LEU A 126 4.70 -6.63 31.49
C LEU A 126 5.75 -6.42 32.59
N LYS A 127 6.75 -5.56 32.34
CA LYS A 127 7.68 -5.13 33.40
C LYS A 127 6.95 -4.34 34.48
N GLY A 128 5.93 -3.53 34.17
CA GLY A 128 5.26 -2.67 35.16
C GLY A 128 4.42 -3.42 36.20
N GLU A 129 3.83 -4.56 35.86
CA GLU A 129 3.14 -5.42 36.85
C GLU A 129 4.11 -6.32 37.61
N ALA A 130 5.13 -6.86 36.95
CA ALA A 130 6.19 -7.64 37.60
C ALA A 130 7.07 -6.76 38.52
N GLU A 131 7.28 -5.49 38.16
CA GLU A 131 7.97 -4.47 38.97
C GLU A 131 7.10 -4.05 40.17
N ARG A 132 5.77 -3.94 40.01
CA ARG A 132 4.84 -3.77 41.14
C ARG A 132 4.80 -4.99 42.07
N ALA A 133 4.89 -6.20 41.55
CA ALA A 133 5.01 -7.42 42.36
C ALA A 133 6.36 -7.47 43.10
N ASN A 134 7.44 -7.03 42.45
CA ASN A 134 8.77 -6.87 43.06
C ASN A 134 8.81 -5.74 44.11
N MET A 135 7.96 -4.71 44.06
CA MET A 135 7.86 -3.68 45.12
C MET A 135 7.37 -4.24 46.46
N ASN A 136 6.69 -5.39 46.47
CA ASN A 136 6.27 -6.08 47.69
C ASN A 136 7.33 -7.03 48.25
N ARG A 137 8.47 -7.21 47.55
CA ARG A 137 9.58 -8.06 48.01
C ARG A 137 10.63 -7.23 48.75
N ASP A 138 11.38 -7.90 49.62
CA ASP A 138 12.50 -7.30 50.36
C ASP A 138 13.50 -6.66 49.37
N PRO A 139 13.99 -5.43 49.61
CA PRO A 139 15.02 -4.80 48.78
C PRO A 139 16.28 -5.65 48.55
N ASN A 140 16.56 -6.63 49.40
CA ASN A 140 17.68 -7.58 49.28
C ASN A 140 17.30 -8.92 48.64
N TYR A 141 16.08 -9.06 48.09
CA TYR A 141 15.65 -10.29 47.44
C TYR A 141 16.44 -10.52 46.14
N CYS A 142 17.04 -11.71 46.03
CA CYS A 142 17.76 -12.18 44.85
C CYS A 142 17.25 -13.58 44.52
N GLY A 143 16.33 -13.67 43.56
CA GLY A 143 15.73 -14.95 43.17
C GLY A 143 16.72 -15.85 42.41
N SER A 144 16.58 -17.16 42.60
CA SER A 144 17.42 -18.17 41.93
C SER A 144 17.07 -18.28 40.44
N CYS A 145 18.09 -18.39 39.59
CA CYS A 145 17.93 -18.73 38.17
C CYS A 145 17.95 -20.25 37.92
N TYR A 146 17.86 -21.09 38.97
CA TYR A 146 17.78 -22.57 38.90
C TYR A 146 18.91 -23.20 38.06
N GLY A 147 20.13 -22.66 38.21
CA GLY A 147 21.30 -23.12 37.48
C GLY A 147 21.39 -22.65 36.03
N ALA A 148 20.43 -21.85 35.55
CA ALA A 148 20.51 -21.20 34.25
C ALA A 148 21.42 -19.95 34.27
N SER A 149 21.76 -19.42 33.09
CA SER A 149 22.67 -18.28 32.97
C SER A 149 22.00 -16.98 33.46
N PRO A 150 22.43 -16.38 34.59
CA PRO A 150 21.75 -15.22 35.16
C PRO A 150 21.89 -13.96 34.28
N PRO A 151 20.99 -12.98 34.41
CA PRO A 151 21.13 -11.64 33.80
C PRO A 151 22.32 -10.87 34.41
N GLU A 152 22.63 -9.69 33.87
CA GLU A 152 23.74 -8.84 34.38
C GLU A 152 23.57 -8.46 35.86
N SER A 153 22.34 -8.41 36.36
CA SER A 153 22.00 -8.20 37.77
C SER A 153 22.35 -9.39 38.67
N GLY A 154 22.69 -10.55 38.11
CA GLY A 154 23.07 -11.76 38.85
C GLY A 154 21.91 -12.53 39.49
N CYS A 155 20.71 -11.95 39.54
CA CYS A 155 19.51 -12.50 40.17
C CYS A 155 18.37 -12.61 39.15
N CYS A 156 17.55 -13.64 39.26
CA CYS A 156 16.31 -13.77 38.51
C CYS A 156 15.13 -13.50 39.44
N ASN A 157 14.63 -12.27 39.43
CA ASN A 157 13.58 -11.83 40.35
C ASN A 157 12.18 -12.06 39.80
N THR A 158 12.02 -12.15 38.48
CA THR A 158 10.72 -12.40 37.85
C THR A 158 10.67 -13.77 37.18
N CYS A 159 9.47 -14.32 37.04
CA CYS A 159 9.26 -15.57 36.29
C CYS A 159 9.81 -15.45 34.85
N GLU A 160 9.62 -14.28 34.24
CA GLU A 160 10.11 -13.97 32.90
C GLU A 160 11.65 -13.93 32.84
N GLU A 161 12.34 -13.41 33.86
CA GLU A 161 13.81 -13.44 33.93
C GLU A 161 14.35 -14.87 34.06
N VAL A 162 13.68 -15.74 34.84
CA VAL A 162 14.03 -17.17 34.93
C VAL A 162 13.88 -17.84 33.56
N ARG A 163 12.75 -17.59 32.88
CA ARG A 163 12.48 -18.11 31.53
C ARG A 163 13.54 -17.63 30.54
N GLN A 164 13.92 -16.35 30.56
CA GLN A 164 14.99 -15.79 29.72
C GLN A 164 16.37 -16.39 30.05
N ALA A 165 16.66 -16.69 31.31
CA ALA A 165 17.88 -17.38 31.71
C ALA A 165 17.94 -18.81 31.14
N TYR A 166 16.81 -19.53 31.17
CA TYR A 166 16.68 -20.89 30.60
C TYR A 166 16.90 -20.86 29.09
N VAL A 167 16.25 -19.93 28.41
CA VAL A 167 16.39 -19.71 26.96
C VAL A 167 17.84 -19.42 26.58
N ARG A 168 18.54 -18.54 27.31
CA ARG A 168 19.97 -18.25 27.08
C ARG A 168 20.87 -19.47 27.25
N LYS A 169 20.46 -20.43 28.06
CA LYS A 169 21.16 -21.71 28.25
C LYS A 169 20.71 -22.80 27.28
N GLY A 170 19.68 -22.53 26.47
CA GLY A 170 19.07 -23.49 25.56
C GLY A 170 18.25 -24.58 26.27
N TRP A 171 17.74 -24.28 27.46
CA TRP A 171 16.86 -25.16 28.22
C TRP A 171 15.40 -24.83 27.94
N SER A 172 14.53 -25.84 27.91
CA SER A 172 13.08 -25.65 27.82
C SER A 172 12.47 -25.34 29.19
N PHE A 173 11.50 -24.45 29.19
CA PHE A 173 10.70 -24.04 30.31
C PHE A 173 9.46 -24.94 30.43
N THR A 174 9.60 -26.05 31.18
CA THR A 174 8.62 -27.15 31.18
C THR A 174 7.74 -27.23 32.42
N ASP A 175 8.20 -26.74 33.56
CA ASP A 175 7.48 -26.81 34.84
C ASP A 175 7.52 -25.47 35.59
N PRO A 176 6.52 -24.60 35.36
CA PRO A 176 6.42 -23.31 36.04
C PRO A 176 6.10 -23.46 37.53
N ASN A 177 5.50 -24.59 37.95
CA ASN A 177 5.12 -24.82 39.36
C ASN A 177 6.33 -25.07 40.25
N GLY A 178 7.46 -25.51 39.68
CA GLY A 178 8.73 -25.69 40.38
C GLY A 178 9.50 -24.39 40.62
N ILE A 179 8.99 -23.25 40.17
CA ILE A 179 9.69 -21.96 40.17
C ILE A 179 8.94 -20.98 41.08
N GLU A 180 9.55 -20.60 42.21
CA GLU A 180 8.94 -19.70 43.22
C GLU A 180 8.43 -18.40 42.59
N GLN A 181 9.20 -17.81 41.67
CA GLN A 181 8.87 -16.55 41.03
C GLN A 181 7.59 -16.67 40.18
N CYS A 182 7.36 -17.82 39.55
CA CYS A 182 6.20 -18.07 38.71
C CYS A 182 4.95 -18.39 39.53
N VAL A 183 5.11 -19.11 40.65
CA VAL A 183 4.02 -19.40 41.58
C VAL A 183 3.55 -18.12 42.27
N ASP A 184 4.49 -17.30 42.76
CA ASP A 184 4.18 -16.01 43.41
C ASP A 184 3.48 -15.03 42.46
N GLU A 185 3.86 -15.03 41.19
CA GLU A 185 3.26 -14.17 40.17
C GLU A 185 1.91 -14.68 39.66
N GLY A 186 1.48 -15.88 40.07
CA GLY A 186 0.28 -16.55 39.57
C GLY A 186 0.36 -16.81 38.06
N TRP A 187 1.53 -17.19 37.56
CA TRP A 187 1.81 -17.26 36.13
C TRP A 187 0.96 -18.33 35.43
N VAL A 188 0.74 -19.48 36.08
CA VAL A 188 -0.06 -20.59 35.54
C VAL A 188 -1.53 -20.20 35.43
N GLU A 189 -2.08 -19.53 36.45
CA GLU A 189 -3.45 -19.02 36.44
C GLU A 189 -3.65 -17.99 35.32
N LYS A 190 -2.70 -17.05 35.19
CA LYS A 190 -2.71 -16.03 34.13
C LYS A 190 -2.66 -16.65 32.73
N MET A 191 -1.88 -17.71 32.53
CA MET A 191 -1.86 -18.42 31.25
C MET A 191 -3.21 -19.08 30.97
N GLN A 192 -3.79 -19.78 31.96
CA GLN A 192 -5.07 -20.47 31.79
C GLN A 192 -6.20 -19.51 31.43
N GLU A 193 -6.24 -18.32 32.05
CA GLU A 193 -7.18 -17.26 31.71
C GLU A 193 -6.96 -16.75 30.28
N GLN A 194 -5.70 -16.56 29.88
CA GLN A 194 -5.32 -16.06 28.56
C GLN A 194 -5.43 -17.10 27.44
N ASN A 195 -5.58 -18.39 27.75
CA ASN A 195 -5.59 -19.44 26.73
C ASN A 195 -6.75 -19.36 25.74
N THR A 196 -7.85 -18.69 26.10
CA THR A 196 -9.00 -18.50 25.20
C THR A 196 -8.99 -17.13 24.51
N GLU A 197 -7.96 -16.34 24.77
CA GLU A 197 -7.77 -15.01 24.21
C GLU A 197 -7.05 -15.06 22.85
N GLY A 198 -7.19 -13.97 22.11
CA GLY A 198 -6.42 -13.68 20.92
C GLY A 198 -5.40 -12.56 21.13
N CYS A 199 -4.64 -12.27 20.08
CA CYS A 199 -3.65 -11.21 20.08
C CYS A 199 -3.73 -10.36 18.83
N ARG A 200 -3.70 -9.03 18.99
CA ARG A 200 -3.46 -8.09 17.89
C ARG A 200 -2.06 -7.56 17.96
N ILE A 201 -1.30 -7.73 16.89
CA ILE A 201 0.05 -7.19 16.74
C ILE A 201 0.00 -6.02 15.78
N GLU A 202 0.40 -4.85 16.25
CA GLU A 202 0.58 -3.65 15.43
C GLU A 202 1.98 -3.08 15.59
N GLY A 203 2.59 -2.62 14.50
CA GLY A 203 3.91 -2.02 14.60
C GLY A 203 4.61 -1.82 13.28
N ARG A 204 5.87 -1.39 13.39
CA ARG A 204 6.74 -1.10 12.25
C ARG A 204 8.06 -1.81 12.43
N VAL A 205 8.52 -2.50 11.40
CA VAL A 205 9.79 -3.23 11.44
C VAL A 205 10.70 -2.72 10.34
N LYS A 206 11.90 -2.29 10.71
CA LYS A 206 12.93 -1.86 9.76
C LYS A 206 13.80 -3.04 9.38
N VAL A 207 13.72 -3.45 8.12
CA VAL A 207 14.47 -4.58 7.56
C VAL A 207 15.41 -4.11 6.47
N ASN A 208 16.43 -4.90 6.15
CA ASN A 208 17.23 -4.66 4.96
C ASN A 208 16.37 -4.86 3.71
N LYS A 209 16.56 -4.03 2.68
CA LYS A 209 15.88 -4.16 1.39
C LYS A 209 16.52 -5.29 0.56
N VAL A 210 16.39 -6.52 1.04
CA VAL A 210 16.84 -7.76 0.41
C VAL A 210 15.72 -8.80 0.52
N ILE A 211 15.96 -10.00 0.00
CA ILE A 211 15.02 -11.11 0.18
C ILE A 211 14.99 -11.48 1.66
N GLY A 212 13.79 -11.67 2.21
CA GLY A 212 13.63 -12.04 3.60
C GLY A 212 12.29 -12.71 3.90
N ASN A 213 12.17 -13.13 5.14
CA ASN A 213 10.99 -13.77 5.69
C ASN A 213 10.66 -13.09 7.02
N LEU A 214 9.40 -12.67 7.15
CA LEU A 214 8.80 -12.24 8.41
C LEU A 214 7.79 -13.30 8.82
N HIS A 215 7.90 -13.87 10.00
CA HIS A 215 6.99 -14.93 10.42
C HIS A 215 6.49 -14.78 11.85
N PHE A 216 5.29 -15.30 12.03
CA PHE A 216 4.60 -15.44 13.29
C PHE A 216 4.51 -16.91 13.64
N SER A 217 5.03 -17.28 14.80
CA SER A 217 5.11 -18.67 15.24
C SER A 217 4.76 -18.83 16.71
N PRO A 218 4.38 -20.04 17.16
CA PRO A 218 4.12 -20.28 18.57
C PRO A 218 5.44 -20.42 19.33
N GLY A 219 5.48 -19.87 20.55
CA GLY A 219 6.64 -19.85 21.41
C GLY A 219 7.66 -18.77 21.03
N ARG A 220 8.62 -18.50 21.91
CA ARG A 220 9.76 -17.63 21.59
C ARG A 220 10.79 -18.43 20.80
N SER A 221 11.25 -17.89 19.67
CA SER A 221 12.38 -18.47 18.96
C SER A 221 13.67 -18.19 19.73
N PHE A 222 14.53 -19.21 19.83
CA PHE A 222 15.88 -19.01 20.33
C PHE A 222 16.87 -19.80 19.48
N GLN A 223 18.06 -19.23 19.31
CA GLN A 223 19.13 -19.86 18.57
C GLN A 223 20.00 -20.66 19.52
N ASN A 224 20.15 -21.96 19.26
CA ASN A 224 21.24 -22.74 19.82
C ASN A 224 21.86 -23.59 18.70
N ASN A 225 23.15 -23.38 18.43
CA ASN A 225 23.97 -24.14 17.46
C ASN A 225 23.27 -24.49 16.13
N ALA A 226 23.09 -23.48 15.27
CA ALA A 226 22.70 -23.60 13.85
C ALA A 226 21.32 -24.22 13.54
N MET A 227 20.51 -24.54 14.55
CA MET A 227 19.11 -24.96 14.36
C MET A 227 18.17 -24.04 15.16
N GLN A 228 17.15 -23.52 14.48
CA GLN A 228 16.05 -22.79 15.13
C GLN A 228 15.15 -23.83 15.80
N ILE A 229 15.26 -23.98 17.11
CA ILE A 229 14.36 -24.82 17.90
C ILE A 229 13.32 -23.87 18.50
N GLN A 230 12.07 -24.00 18.06
CA GLN A 230 10.97 -23.32 18.73
C GLN A 230 10.53 -24.14 19.93
N GLU A 231 10.22 -23.45 21.03
CA GLU A 231 9.59 -24.06 22.18
C GLU A 231 8.11 -24.32 21.87
N ILE A 232 7.84 -25.41 21.14
CA ILE A 232 6.48 -25.86 20.76
C ILE A 232 5.69 -26.37 22.00
N VAL A 233 6.35 -26.49 23.14
CA VAL A 233 5.92 -27.25 24.32
C VAL A 233 4.59 -26.78 24.95
N PRO A 234 4.21 -25.48 24.95
CA PRO A 234 2.89 -25.06 25.47
C PRO A 234 1.74 -25.30 24.49
N TYR A 235 1.99 -25.23 23.18
CA TYR A 235 0.96 -25.30 22.13
C TYR A 235 0.22 -26.65 22.09
N LEU A 236 0.88 -27.73 22.52
CA LEU A 236 0.39 -29.11 22.41
C LEU A 236 -0.15 -29.70 23.72
N ARG A 237 -0.01 -29.00 24.85
CA ARG A 237 -0.31 -29.59 26.17
C ARG A 237 -1.65 -29.18 26.76
N ASP A 238 -2.20 -28.05 26.32
CA ASP A 238 -3.48 -27.57 26.81
C ASP A 238 -4.65 -28.17 26.01
N ASN A 239 -5.76 -28.50 26.67
CA ASN A 239 -7.01 -28.93 26.02
C ASN A 239 -7.67 -27.85 25.14
N ASN A 240 -6.98 -26.73 24.91
CA ASN A 240 -7.47 -25.59 24.14
C ASN A 240 -6.98 -25.67 22.69
N HIS A 241 -7.92 -25.45 21.78
CA HIS A 241 -7.65 -25.42 20.36
C HIS A 241 -7.10 -24.05 19.96
N HIS A 242 -5.81 -23.99 19.66
CA HIS A 242 -5.14 -22.80 19.13
C HIS A 242 -4.95 -22.94 17.62
N ASP A 243 -5.30 -21.93 16.84
CA ASP A 243 -5.08 -21.92 15.39
C ASP A 243 -4.55 -20.56 14.93
N PHE A 244 -3.84 -20.56 13.80
CA PHE A 244 -3.25 -19.37 13.20
C PHE A 244 -4.19 -18.66 12.22
N GLY A 245 -5.50 -18.89 12.34
CA GLY A 245 -6.50 -18.05 11.68
C GLY A 245 -6.28 -16.59 12.07
N HIS A 246 -6.24 -15.69 11.09
CA HIS A 246 -5.81 -14.32 11.31
C HIS A 246 -6.50 -13.33 10.39
N ILE A 247 -6.50 -12.07 10.81
CA ILE A 247 -7.08 -10.93 10.10
C ILE A 247 -5.97 -9.91 9.90
N ILE A 248 -5.58 -9.72 8.65
CA ILE A 248 -4.63 -8.69 8.25
C ILE A 248 -5.40 -7.39 8.07
N ASN A 249 -5.41 -6.54 9.11
CA ASN A 249 -6.05 -5.24 9.03
C ASN A 249 -5.24 -4.31 8.13
N LYS A 250 -3.91 -4.28 8.30
CA LYS A 250 -2.97 -3.47 7.51
C LYS A 250 -1.69 -4.25 7.28
N PHE A 251 -1.18 -4.23 6.05
CA PHE A 251 0.16 -4.70 5.73
C PHE A 251 0.72 -3.86 4.59
N ARG A 252 1.82 -3.15 4.82
CA ARG A 252 2.39 -2.20 3.86
C ARG A 252 3.90 -2.19 3.93
N PHE A 253 4.53 -2.01 2.78
CA PHE A 253 5.94 -1.65 2.68
C PHE A 253 6.09 -0.13 2.50
N GLY A 254 6.69 0.52 3.48
CA GLY A 254 7.04 1.94 3.49
C GLY A 254 8.53 2.17 3.26
N ALA A 255 8.89 3.38 2.82
CA ALA A 255 10.29 3.79 2.72
C ALA A 255 10.86 4.12 4.11
N ASP A 256 12.18 3.98 4.28
CA ASP A 256 12.86 4.42 5.49
C ASP A 256 13.01 5.95 5.48
N ILE A 257 12.02 6.63 6.08
CA ILE A 257 11.96 8.09 6.17
C ILE A 257 12.33 8.50 7.61
N PRO A 258 13.16 9.54 7.80
CA PRO A 258 13.41 10.09 9.12
C PRO A 258 12.12 10.59 9.79
N GLN A 259 11.93 10.29 11.07
CA GLN A 259 10.71 10.59 11.82
C GLN A 259 10.32 12.09 11.76
N ALA A 260 11.30 12.99 11.69
CA ALA A 260 11.07 14.43 11.58
C ALA A 260 10.36 14.86 10.27
N GLN A 261 10.57 14.12 9.17
CA GLN A 261 10.00 14.43 7.86
C GLN A 261 8.74 13.60 7.57
N GLU A 262 8.59 12.49 8.28
CA GLU A 262 7.51 11.54 8.09
C GLU A 262 6.11 12.17 8.18
N ALA A 263 5.89 13.04 9.17
CA ALA A 263 4.62 13.73 9.37
C ALA A 263 4.21 14.63 8.18
N ALA A 264 5.18 15.16 7.43
CA ALA A 264 4.93 15.98 6.25
C ALA A 264 4.78 15.16 4.97
N LEU A 265 5.56 14.08 4.82
CA LEU A 265 5.63 13.29 3.59
C LEU A 265 4.51 12.24 3.48
N LEU A 266 4.17 11.54 4.57
CA LEU A 266 3.18 10.45 4.53
C LEU A 266 1.79 10.88 4.04
N PRO A 267 1.19 12.01 4.48
CA PRO A 267 -0.13 12.40 4.00
C PRO A 267 -0.15 12.64 2.48
N ARG A 268 0.94 13.18 1.93
CA ARG A 268 1.10 13.45 0.50
C ARG A 268 1.33 12.18 -0.29
N GLU A 269 2.17 11.28 0.22
CA GLU A 269 2.36 9.93 -0.31
C GLU A 269 1.01 9.20 -0.43
N MET A 270 0.24 9.15 0.66
CA MET A 270 -1.06 8.50 0.70
C MET A 270 -2.08 9.14 -0.24
N ALA A 271 -2.10 10.47 -0.35
CA ALA A 271 -2.98 11.18 -1.28
C ALA A 271 -2.65 10.83 -2.74
N THR A 272 -1.37 10.80 -3.11
CA THR A 272 -0.92 10.41 -4.45
C THR A 272 -1.24 8.94 -4.74
N ARG A 273 -0.99 8.03 -3.79
CA ARG A 273 -1.36 6.60 -3.92
C ARG A 273 -2.86 6.43 -4.18
N ARG A 274 -3.71 7.12 -3.42
CA ARG A 274 -5.17 7.10 -3.62
C ARG A 274 -5.58 7.64 -5.00
N ARG A 275 -4.98 8.74 -5.46
CA ARG A 275 -5.24 9.31 -6.79
C ARG A 275 -4.89 8.34 -7.92
N LEU A 276 -3.84 7.54 -7.74
CA LEU A 276 -3.38 6.53 -8.70
C LEU A 276 -4.08 5.17 -8.53
N GLY A 277 -4.95 5.01 -7.53
CA GLY A 277 -5.62 3.74 -7.25
C GLY A 277 -4.70 2.64 -6.72
N ILE A 278 -3.53 3.00 -6.18
CA ILE A 278 -2.58 2.05 -5.58
C ILE A 278 -3.16 1.56 -4.25
N LYS A 279 -3.38 0.25 -4.14
CA LYS A 279 -3.90 -0.42 -2.94
C LYS A 279 -2.98 -1.55 -2.53
N ASP A 280 -2.84 -1.77 -1.23
CA ASP A 280 -2.05 -2.86 -0.68
C ASP A 280 -2.88 -4.16 -0.71
N PRO A 281 -2.43 -5.24 -1.38
CA PRO A 281 -3.25 -6.43 -1.61
C PRO A 281 -3.74 -7.18 -0.37
N LEU A 282 -3.00 -7.10 0.75
CA LEU A 282 -3.35 -7.80 1.99
C LEU A 282 -4.17 -6.93 2.97
N GLN A 283 -4.61 -5.75 2.53
CA GLN A 283 -5.42 -4.88 3.38
C GLN A 283 -6.80 -5.50 3.63
N ASN A 284 -7.16 -5.67 4.90
CA ASN A 284 -8.43 -6.25 5.37
C ASN A 284 -8.69 -7.70 4.89
N VAL A 285 -7.64 -8.51 4.77
CA VAL A 285 -7.78 -9.93 4.43
C VAL A 285 -7.98 -10.75 5.70
N ALA A 286 -9.03 -11.56 5.75
CA ALA A 286 -9.30 -12.47 6.86
C ALA A 286 -9.20 -13.92 6.37
N VAL A 287 -8.44 -14.73 7.10
CA VAL A 287 -8.27 -16.16 6.85
C VAL A 287 -8.65 -16.92 8.11
N HIS A 288 -9.48 -17.94 7.95
CA HIS A 288 -9.96 -18.75 9.06
C HIS A 288 -9.57 -20.21 8.83
N THR A 289 -9.17 -20.88 9.90
CA THR A 289 -8.95 -22.32 9.94
C THR A 289 -9.50 -22.85 11.27
N GLU A 290 -9.92 -24.11 11.25
CA GLU A 290 -10.30 -24.86 12.46
C GLU A 290 -9.20 -25.86 12.84
N GLU A 291 -8.03 -25.77 12.23
CA GLU A 291 -6.93 -26.70 12.41
C GLU A 291 -5.73 -25.97 13.01
N SER A 292 -5.18 -26.58 14.07
CA SER A 292 -4.04 -26.08 14.80
C SER A 292 -2.75 -26.16 13.96
N ASP A 293 -2.49 -27.32 13.38
CA ASP A 293 -1.28 -27.60 12.62
C ASP A 293 -1.39 -27.09 11.17
N TYR A 294 -1.56 -25.77 11.01
CA TYR A 294 -1.68 -25.12 9.72
C TYR A 294 -0.60 -24.05 9.52
N MET A 295 -0.03 -24.02 8.32
CA MET A 295 0.97 -23.04 7.91
C MET A 295 0.43 -22.18 6.78
N PHE A 296 0.33 -20.87 7.03
CA PHE A 296 -0.04 -19.87 6.03
C PHE A 296 1.23 -19.24 5.46
N GLN A 297 1.38 -19.23 4.14
CA GLN A 297 2.52 -18.65 3.45
C GLN A 297 2.07 -17.61 2.43
N TYR A 298 2.54 -16.39 2.60
CA TYR A 298 2.39 -15.29 1.65
C TYR A 298 3.72 -15.05 0.96
N PHE A 299 3.73 -15.11 -0.36
CA PHE A 299 4.88 -14.77 -1.20
C PHE A 299 4.65 -13.38 -1.80
N LEU A 300 5.43 -12.42 -1.35
CA LEU A 300 5.31 -11.01 -1.65
C LEU A 300 6.42 -10.61 -2.64
N LYS A 301 6.05 -9.98 -3.76
CA LYS A 301 7.01 -9.37 -4.68
C LYS A 301 6.93 -7.86 -4.53
N VAL A 302 7.94 -7.25 -3.91
CA VAL A 302 7.97 -5.83 -3.56
C VAL A 302 8.62 -5.03 -4.68
N VAL A 303 7.96 -3.97 -5.15
CA VAL A 303 8.42 -3.08 -6.22
C VAL A 303 8.63 -1.67 -5.66
N SER A 304 9.84 -1.14 -5.85
CA SER A 304 10.17 0.24 -5.47
C SER A 304 9.37 1.23 -6.32
N THR A 305 8.78 2.24 -5.67
CA THR A 305 8.01 3.29 -6.34
C THR A 305 8.48 4.66 -5.87
N SER A 306 8.57 5.64 -6.76
CA SER A 306 8.89 7.02 -6.38
C SER A 306 7.91 7.99 -7.03
N PHE A 307 7.46 8.97 -6.25
CA PHE A 307 6.63 10.09 -6.71
C PHE A 307 7.50 11.32 -6.81
N VAL A 308 7.68 11.85 -8.02
CA VAL A 308 8.43 13.09 -8.29
C VAL A 308 7.42 14.19 -8.56
N TYR A 309 7.37 15.19 -7.69
CA TYR A 309 6.41 16.30 -7.79
C TYR A 309 6.98 17.46 -8.63
N LEU A 310 6.12 18.36 -9.10
CA LEU A 310 6.55 19.57 -9.83
C LEU A 310 7.51 20.47 -9.03
N SER A 311 7.49 20.38 -7.70
CA SER A 311 8.42 21.09 -6.82
C SER A 311 9.86 20.56 -6.87
N GLY A 312 10.09 19.40 -7.50
CA GLY A 312 11.35 18.66 -7.47
C GLY A 312 11.49 17.73 -6.25
N GLU A 313 10.53 17.76 -5.32
CA GLU A 313 10.46 16.84 -4.20
C GLU A 313 10.19 15.42 -4.69
N THR A 314 10.91 14.45 -4.13
CA THR A 314 10.76 13.03 -4.47
C THR A 314 10.40 12.25 -3.21
N ILE A 315 9.29 11.52 -3.25
CA ILE A 315 8.84 10.66 -2.15
C ILE A 315 8.99 9.20 -2.56
N SER A 316 9.78 8.44 -1.79
CA SER A 316 9.92 6.99 -1.97
C SER A 316 8.75 6.25 -1.31
N SER A 317 8.28 5.20 -1.96
CA SER A 317 7.18 4.32 -1.56
C SER A 317 7.47 2.92 -2.08
N HIS A 318 6.73 1.92 -1.58
CA HIS A 318 6.75 0.59 -2.18
C HIS A 318 5.33 0.12 -2.50
N GLN A 319 5.27 -0.80 -3.45
CA GLN A 319 4.07 -1.55 -3.82
C GLN A 319 4.44 -3.02 -3.78
N TYR A 320 3.45 -3.92 -3.68
CA TYR A 320 3.74 -5.33 -3.76
C TYR A 320 2.57 -6.10 -4.38
N SER A 321 2.89 -7.26 -4.94
CA SER A 321 1.90 -8.29 -5.25
C SER A 321 2.04 -9.46 -4.28
N VAL A 322 0.98 -10.26 -4.13
CA VAL A 322 0.97 -11.39 -3.21
C VAL A 322 0.42 -12.63 -3.90
N THR A 323 1.04 -13.78 -3.63
CA THR A 323 0.45 -15.10 -3.85
C THR A 323 0.39 -15.83 -2.52
N GLN A 324 -0.72 -16.50 -2.25
CA GLN A 324 -0.94 -17.23 -0.99
C GLN A 324 -0.83 -18.73 -1.21
N TYR A 325 -0.29 -19.42 -0.22
CA TYR A 325 -0.21 -20.86 -0.17
C TYR A 325 -0.47 -21.32 1.25
N GLU A 326 -1.26 -22.37 1.39
CA GLU A 326 -1.67 -22.94 2.67
C GLU A 326 -1.19 -24.38 2.73
N ARG A 327 -0.70 -24.80 3.89
CA ARG A 327 -0.21 -26.16 4.10
C ARG A 327 -0.71 -26.72 5.41
N ASP A 328 -1.44 -27.84 5.29
CA ASP A 328 -1.83 -28.69 6.41
C ASP A 328 -0.62 -29.53 6.85
N LEU A 329 -0.21 -29.40 8.10
CA LEU A 329 0.94 -30.11 8.67
C LEU A 329 0.55 -31.41 9.38
N ARG A 330 -0.75 -31.68 9.61
CA ARG A 330 -1.23 -32.86 10.35
C ARG A 330 -0.81 -34.18 9.70
N PHE A 331 -0.79 -34.21 8.38
CA PHE A 331 -0.57 -35.44 7.61
C PHE A 331 0.91 -35.68 7.25
N GLY A 332 1.82 -34.72 7.47
CA GLY A 332 3.25 -34.88 7.17
C GLY A 332 3.52 -35.53 5.81
N ASN A 333 4.37 -36.58 5.81
CA ASN A 333 4.73 -37.37 4.62
C ASN A 333 3.58 -38.22 4.04
N ALA A 334 2.41 -38.30 4.69
CA ALA A 334 1.31 -39.09 4.17
C ALA A 334 0.75 -38.45 2.89
N PRO A 335 0.53 -39.23 1.81
CA PRO A 335 -0.04 -38.71 0.58
C PRO A 335 -1.49 -38.25 0.85
N GLY A 336 -1.70 -36.93 0.81
CA GLY A 336 -3.02 -36.30 0.87
C GLY A 336 -3.53 -35.97 -0.53
N ARG A 337 -4.85 -35.92 -0.71
CA ARG A 337 -5.43 -35.36 -1.94
C ARG A 337 -5.63 -33.86 -1.72
N ASP A 338 -5.10 -33.03 -2.61
CA ASP A 338 -5.42 -31.61 -2.63
C ASP A 338 -6.92 -31.38 -2.97
N GLY A 339 -7.40 -30.14 -2.84
CA GLY A 339 -8.77 -29.76 -3.23
C GLY A 339 -9.12 -30.02 -4.70
N HIS A 340 -8.13 -30.37 -5.53
CA HIS A 340 -8.26 -30.72 -6.94
C HIS A 340 -8.08 -32.23 -7.22
N GLY A 341 -7.90 -33.05 -6.19
CA GLY A 341 -7.78 -34.51 -6.28
C GLY A 341 -6.38 -35.06 -6.58
N HIS A 342 -5.34 -34.23 -6.67
CA HIS A 342 -3.95 -34.66 -6.86
C HIS A 342 -3.36 -35.20 -5.56
N MET A 343 -2.62 -36.31 -5.65
CA MET A 343 -1.79 -36.78 -4.53
C MET A 343 -0.60 -35.85 -4.34
N THR A 344 -0.60 -35.15 -3.22
CA THR A 344 0.52 -34.32 -2.76
C THR A 344 1.07 -34.96 -1.48
N SER A 345 2.39 -35.11 -1.40
CA SER A 345 3.09 -35.53 -0.18
C SER A 345 3.99 -34.37 0.21
N HIS A 346 3.76 -33.83 1.41
CA HIS A 346 4.56 -32.75 1.95
C HIS A 346 5.59 -33.31 2.92
N GLY A 347 6.77 -32.68 3.03
CA GLY A 347 7.76 -33.11 4.03
C GLY A 347 7.21 -32.98 5.45
N VAL A 348 7.82 -33.65 6.44
CA VAL A 348 7.49 -33.47 7.87
C VAL A 348 7.99 -32.12 8.41
N ASN A 349 8.88 -31.45 7.67
CA ASN A 349 9.47 -30.18 8.10
C ASN A 349 8.50 -29.02 7.83
N GLY A 350 7.96 -28.45 8.90
CA GLY A 350 7.11 -27.27 8.91
C GLY A 350 6.69 -26.95 10.33
N VAL A 351 6.46 -25.67 10.60
CA VAL A 351 5.97 -25.18 11.90
C VAL A 351 4.65 -24.46 11.62
N PRO A 352 3.57 -24.71 12.40
CA PRO A 352 2.35 -23.94 12.28
C PRO A 352 2.62 -22.46 12.52
N GLY A 353 1.98 -21.59 11.74
CA GLY A 353 2.28 -20.16 11.78
C GLY A 353 1.89 -19.41 10.52
N VAL A 354 2.21 -18.12 10.50
CA VAL A 354 1.97 -17.23 9.36
C VAL A 354 3.30 -16.67 8.87
N PHE A 355 3.63 -16.89 7.61
CA PHE A 355 4.92 -16.57 7.01
C PHE A 355 4.76 -15.62 5.83
N PHE A 356 5.43 -14.47 5.89
CA PHE A 356 5.50 -13.45 4.84
C PHE A 356 6.89 -13.49 4.21
N ASN A 357 7.02 -14.24 3.12
CA ASN A 357 8.24 -14.32 2.33
C ASN A 357 8.23 -13.16 1.33
N TYR A 358 9.16 -12.22 1.44
CA TYR A 358 9.23 -11.07 0.54
C TYR A 358 10.52 -11.07 -0.28
N GLU A 359 10.38 -10.69 -1.55
CA GLU A 359 11.48 -10.55 -2.50
C GLU A 359 11.38 -9.18 -3.18
N ILE A 360 12.53 -8.53 -3.31
CA ILE A 360 12.63 -7.20 -3.91
C ILE A 360 12.79 -7.33 -5.43
N SER A 361 11.91 -6.68 -6.18
CA SER A 361 11.99 -6.57 -7.62
C SER A 361 13.14 -5.64 -8.02
N PRO A 362 13.93 -5.99 -9.06
CA PRO A 362 14.95 -5.09 -9.60
C PRO A 362 14.36 -3.90 -10.38
N MET A 363 13.04 -3.81 -10.47
CA MET A 363 12.33 -2.73 -11.16
C MET A 363 11.88 -1.65 -10.18
N LYS A 364 12.01 -0.39 -10.62
CA LYS A 364 11.54 0.81 -9.92
C LYS A 364 10.56 1.58 -10.80
N ILE A 365 9.38 1.87 -10.29
CA ILE A 365 8.36 2.68 -10.97
C ILE A 365 8.50 4.13 -10.50
N ILE A 366 8.66 5.07 -11.43
CA ILE A 366 8.76 6.49 -11.13
C ILE A 366 7.58 7.22 -11.74
N HIS A 367 6.73 7.77 -10.90
CA HIS A 367 5.60 8.61 -11.26
C HIS A 367 6.04 10.07 -11.21
N THR A 368 6.20 10.69 -12.38
CA THR A 368 6.65 12.09 -12.48
C THR A 368 5.46 12.99 -12.77
N GLU A 369 5.26 14.01 -11.95
CA GLU A 369 4.34 15.08 -12.26
C GLU A 369 4.90 15.96 -13.38
N THR A 370 4.17 16.06 -14.47
CA THR A 370 4.51 16.90 -15.62
C THR A 370 3.42 17.93 -15.85
N ARG A 371 3.82 19.05 -16.44
CA ARG A 371 2.89 20.09 -16.89
C ARG A 371 3.30 20.54 -18.28
N GLN A 372 2.31 20.81 -19.12
CA GLN A 372 2.56 21.34 -20.46
C GLN A 372 3.30 22.68 -20.39
N SER A 373 4.24 22.86 -21.31
CA SER A 373 4.96 24.13 -21.44
C SER A 373 4.02 25.20 -22.00
N PHE A 374 4.32 26.46 -21.68
CA PHE A 374 3.57 27.59 -22.25
C PHE A 374 3.70 27.65 -23.79
N ALA A 375 4.84 27.24 -24.34
CA ALA A 375 5.04 27.14 -25.78
C ALA A 375 4.07 26.15 -26.43
N HIS A 376 3.89 24.96 -25.82
CA HIS A 376 2.93 23.96 -26.29
C HIS A 376 1.50 24.52 -26.34
N PHE A 377 1.06 25.16 -25.25
CA PHE A 377 -0.24 25.81 -25.17
C PHE A 377 -0.45 26.87 -26.27
N LEU A 378 0.55 27.74 -26.51
CA LEU A 378 0.48 28.75 -27.57
C LEU A 378 0.37 28.10 -28.96
N THR A 379 1.21 27.12 -29.24
CA THR A 379 1.18 26.43 -30.54
C THR A 379 -0.15 25.70 -30.77
N SER A 380 -0.71 25.07 -29.74
CA SER A 380 -2.02 24.42 -29.79
C SER A 380 -3.14 25.43 -30.00
N SER A 381 -3.11 26.55 -29.28
CA SER A 381 -4.09 27.64 -29.44
C SER A 381 -4.12 28.20 -30.86
N CYS A 382 -2.94 28.47 -31.45
CA CYS A 382 -2.83 28.92 -32.84
C CYS A 382 -3.36 27.86 -33.82
N ALA A 383 -3.07 26.58 -33.59
CA ALA A 383 -3.55 25.47 -34.41
C ALA A 383 -5.08 25.32 -34.34
N ILE A 384 -5.69 25.48 -33.16
CA ILE A 384 -7.15 25.44 -32.97
C ILE A 384 -7.82 26.57 -33.76
N ILE A 385 -7.35 27.81 -33.59
CA ILE A 385 -7.93 28.98 -34.28
C ILE A 385 -7.78 28.83 -35.79
N GLY A 386 -6.58 28.50 -36.27
CA GLY A 386 -6.31 28.30 -37.69
C GLY A 386 -7.09 27.13 -38.29
N GLY A 387 -7.13 26.00 -37.58
CA GLY A 387 -7.85 24.79 -38.00
C GLY A 387 -9.35 25.03 -38.15
N VAL A 388 -9.99 25.67 -37.18
CA VAL A 388 -11.43 25.93 -37.25
C VAL A 388 -11.75 26.93 -38.36
N LEU A 389 -10.96 28.00 -38.52
CA LEU A 389 -11.20 29.00 -39.57
C LEU A 389 -11.00 28.43 -40.99
N THR A 390 -10.00 27.58 -41.21
CA THR A 390 -9.78 26.94 -42.52
C THR A 390 -10.93 25.99 -42.88
N VAL A 391 -11.38 25.15 -41.93
CA VAL A 391 -12.52 24.25 -42.14
C VAL A 391 -13.81 25.04 -42.38
N ALA A 392 -14.05 26.08 -41.59
CA ALA A 392 -15.21 26.95 -41.75
C ALA A 392 -15.26 27.60 -43.14
N GLY A 393 -14.12 28.11 -43.63
CA GLY A 393 -14.02 28.68 -44.97
C GLY A 393 -14.24 27.68 -46.09
N LEU A 394 -13.78 26.43 -45.92
CA LEU A 394 -14.03 25.35 -46.88
C LEU A 394 -15.52 25.00 -46.94
N VAL A 395 -16.18 24.86 -45.79
CA VAL A 395 -17.61 24.55 -45.71
C VAL A 395 -18.45 25.68 -46.30
N ASP A 396 -18.14 26.94 -45.97
CA ASP A 396 -18.83 28.10 -46.54
C ASP A 396 -18.69 28.14 -48.08
N SER A 397 -17.50 27.86 -48.60
CA SER A 397 -17.24 27.78 -50.04
C SER A 397 -18.05 26.69 -50.74
N ILE A 398 -18.20 25.52 -50.10
CA ILE A 398 -19.00 24.42 -50.63
C ILE A 398 -20.50 24.78 -50.62
N ILE A 399 -21.00 25.34 -49.52
CA ILE A 399 -22.41 25.74 -49.38
C ILE A 399 -22.76 26.84 -50.38
N PHE A 400 -21.92 27.86 -50.52
CA PHE A 400 -22.14 28.99 -51.43
C PHE A 400 -22.13 28.56 -52.90
N ASN A 401 -21.15 27.73 -53.31
CA ASN A 401 -21.09 27.22 -54.69
C ASN A 401 -22.23 26.23 -54.98
N GLY A 402 -22.62 25.43 -53.99
CA GLY A 402 -23.77 24.53 -54.06
C GLY A 402 -25.09 25.26 -54.24
N SER A 403 -25.35 26.31 -53.44
CA SER A 403 -26.57 27.11 -53.55
C SER A 403 -26.66 27.84 -54.88
N LYS A 404 -25.54 28.36 -55.39
CA LYS A 404 -25.48 29.03 -56.70
C LYS A 404 -25.77 28.06 -57.86
N ARG A 405 -25.29 26.80 -57.78
CA ARG A 405 -25.59 25.75 -58.78
C ARG A 405 -27.05 25.29 -58.75
N LEU A 406 -27.70 25.28 -57.59
CA LEU A 406 -29.10 24.91 -57.44
C LEU A 406 -30.05 26.02 -57.90
N GLN A 407 -29.74 27.29 -57.63
CA GLN A 407 -30.52 28.43 -58.12
C GLN A 407 -30.39 28.65 -59.63
N GLY A 408 -29.29 28.23 -60.26
CA GLY A 408 -29.12 28.27 -61.72
C GLY A 408 -29.93 27.21 -62.49
N ARG A 409 -30.84 26.48 -61.84
CA ARG A 409 -31.56 25.31 -62.39
C ARG A 409 -33.09 25.45 -62.24
N GLU A 410 -33.66 26.63 -62.48
CA GLU A 410 -35.09 26.75 -62.81
C GLU A 410 -35.34 26.34 -64.28
N PRO A 411 -36.25 25.39 -64.58
CA PRO A 411 -36.59 25.05 -65.95
C PRO A 411 -37.59 26.05 -66.52
N GLY A 412 -37.15 26.86 -67.48
CA GLY A 412 -38.04 27.59 -68.38
C GLY A 412 -38.85 26.61 -69.23
N PHE A 413 -40.07 26.32 -68.80
CA PHE A 413 -41.04 25.50 -69.55
C PHE A 413 -41.66 26.34 -70.67
N ASN A 414 -40.98 26.41 -71.83
CA ASN A 414 -41.57 26.89 -73.07
C ASN A 414 -42.62 25.88 -73.55
N GLY A 415 -43.91 26.20 -73.40
CA GLY A 415 -44.98 25.51 -74.11
C GLY A 415 -45.23 26.19 -75.46
N PRO A 416 -45.11 25.51 -76.61
CA PRO A 416 -45.66 26.00 -77.86
C PRO A 416 -47.12 25.57 -77.93
N SER A 417 -48.05 26.53 -77.80
CA SER A 417 -49.43 26.35 -78.26
C SER A 417 -49.41 26.47 -79.79
N GLY A 418 -49.84 25.40 -80.46
CA GLY A 418 -49.86 25.33 -81.92
C GLY A 418 -51.06 26.08 -82.53
N LYS A 419 -50.93 26.43 -83.82
CA LYS A 419 -51.88 26.02 -84.87
C LYS A 419 -51.44 26.54 -86.24
N MET A 420 -51.69 25.68 -87.23
CA MET A 420 -51.77 25.95 -88.66
C MET A 420 -52.78 27.08 -88.94
N MET A 421 -52.37 28.10 -89.70
CA MET A 421 -52.85 28.46 -91.04
C MET A 421 -52.19 29.76 -91.49
#